data_AF-A0A8C0IRL6-F1
#
_entry.id   AF-A0A8C0IRL6-F1
#
_cell.length_a   1.000
_cell.length_b   1.000
_cell.length_c   1.000
_cell.angle_alpha   90.00
_cell.angle_beta   90.00
_cell.angle_gamma   90.00
#
_symmetry.space_group_name_H-M   'P 1'
#
loop_
_entity.id
_entity.type
_entity.pdbx_description
1 polymer ?
#
loop_
_entity_poly.entity_id
_entity_poly.type
_entity_poly.pdbx_seq_one_letter_code
_entity_poly.pdbx_strand_id
1 'polypeptide(L)'
;MEPWAEKGDEGENVRITAQLLKAKTGEFALESILLLKLRGLGISELGCLGECASLEWLDLSGNAITHLGPLAALKSLAVLNLSANRICSLEPLSACESLQSLNVAGNLLGSLQQLQCLAGLRRLESLRLFACEINVSSL
;
A
#
# COMPACT_ATOMS: atom_id res chain seq x y z
N MET A 1 38.13 10.25 2.28
CA MET A 1 37.39 10.67 1.07
C MET A 1 36.60 9.45 0.65
N GLU A 2 35.36 9.33 1.13
CA GLU A 2 34.51 8.17 0.87
C GLU A 2 33.78 8.34 -0.46
N PRO A 3 33.86 7.37 -1.38
CA PRO A 3 32.90 7.22 -2.44
C PRO A 3 31.85 6.20 -1.99
N TRP A 4 30.70 6.73 -1.58
CA TRP A 4 29.41 6.05 -1.55
C TRP A 4 29.12 5.54 -2.96
N ALA A 5 29.53 4.29 -3.23
CA ALA A 5 28.93 3.52 -4.31
C ALA A 5 27.54 3.11 -3.82
N GLU A 6 26.57 3.99 -4.01
CA GLU A 6 25.17 3.61 -4.13
C GLU A 6 25.07 2.64 -5.31
N LYS A 7 25.30 1.35 -5.03
CA LYS A 7 24.78 0.29 -5.85
C LYS A 7 23.27 0.31 -5.64
N GLY A 8 22.59 1.03 -6.53
CA GLY A 8 21.16 0.83 -6.77
C GLY A 8 20.97 -0.65 -7.07
N ASP A 9 20.33 -1.34 -6.12
CA ASP A 9 19.95 -2.73 -6.27
C ASP A 9 18.89 -2.78 -7.37
N GLU A 10 19.28 -3.28 -8.53
CA GLU A 10 18.41 -3.52 -9.66
C GLU A 10 17.38 -4.58 -9.26
N GLY A 11 16.15 -4.14 -9.00
CA GLY A 11 14.98 -4.80 -9.59
C GLY A 11 14.71 -6.25 -9.19
N GLU A 12 14.78 -6.61 -7.91
CA GLU A 12 13.91 -7.71 -7.48
C GLU A 12 12.48 -7.18 -7.47
N ASN A 13 11.72 -7.55 -8.49
CA ASN A 13 10.29 -7.32 -8.59
C ASN A 13 9.60 -8.22 -7.54
N VAL A 14 9.66 -7.83 -6.27
CA VAL A 14 9.22 -8.71 -5.18
C VAL A 14 7.70 -8.82 -5.19
N ARG A 15 7.21 -10.05 -5.34
CA ARG A 15 5.80 -10.39 -5.25
C ARG A 15 5.47 -10.95 -3.88
N ILE A 16 4.37 -10.49 -3.29
CA ILE A 16 3.84 -11.08 -2.06
C ILE A 16 3.30 -12.48 -2.36
N THR A 17 3.91 -13.48 -1.73
CA THR A 17 3.50 -14.88 -1.80
C THR A 17 3.07 -15.39 -0.42
N ALA A 18 2.31 -16.47 -0.39
CA ALA A 18 1.92 -17.09 0.88
C ALA A 18 3.15 -17.50 1.70
N GLN A 19 4.23 -17.94 1.06
CA GLN A 19 5.49 -18.27 1.74
C GLN A 19 6.12 -17.05 2.42
N LEU A 20 6.17 -15.90 1.72
CA LEU A 20 6.66 -14.64 2.30
C LEU A 20 5.81 -14.23 3.52
N LEU A 21 4.49 -14.29 3.40
CA LEU A 21 3.58 -13.92 4.48
C LEU A 21 3.78 -14.82 5.70
N LYS A 22 3.75 -16.14 5.51
CA LYS A 22 3.98 -17.12 6.58
C LYS A 22 5.35 -16.95 7.23
N ALA A 23 6.39 -16.65 6.45
CA ALA A 23 7.73 -16.39 6.97
C ALA A 23 7.81 -15.10 7.82
N LYS A 24 6.99 -14.09 7.51
CA LYS A 24 6.98 -12.82 8.25
C LYS A 24 6.08 -12.82 9.48
N THR A 25 4.99 -13.57 9.46
CA THR A 25 4.01 -13.60 10.55
C THR A 25 4.14 -14.82 11.46
N GLY A 26 4.71 -15.93 10.98
CA GLY A 26 4.68 -17.22 11.66
C GLY A 26 3.32 -17.91 11.61
N GLU A 27 2.33 -17.29 10.97
CA GLU A 27 0.97 -17.83 10.85
C GLU A 27 0.90 -18.90 9.77
N PHE A 28 0.10 -19.94 9.98
CA PHE A 28 -0.10 -21.00 9.00
C PHE A 28 -1.27 -20.70 8.05
N ALA A 29 -2.25 -19.93 8.54
CA ALA A 29 -3.41 -19.46 7.80
C ALA A 29 -3.26 -17.96 7.48
N LEU A 30 -3.57 -17.54 6.26
CA LEU A 30 -3.49 -16.12 5.90
C LEU A 30 -4.63 -15.31 6.52
N GLU A 31 -5.77 -15.96 6.74
CA GLU A 31 -6.97 -15.36 7.33
C GLU A 31 -6.80 -14.97 8.81
N SER A 32 -5.82 -15.52 9.53
CA SER A 32 -5.54 -15.14 10.93
C SER A 32 -4.64 -13.89 11.05
N ILE A 33 -4.05 -13.43 9.95
CA ILE A 33 -3.11 -12.31 9.98
C ILE A 33 -3.89 -11.00 10.19
N LEU A 34 -3.70 -10.38 11.36
CA LEU A 34 -4.31 -9.09 11.71
C LEU A 34 -3.38 -7.90 11.42
N LEU A 35 -2.06 -8.11 11.51
CA LEU A 35 -1.05 -7.08 11.36
C LEU A 35 0.09 -7.56 10.47
N LEU A 36 0.46 -6.73 9.50
CA LEU A 36 1.54 -7.04 8.57
C LEU A 36 2.42 -5.82 8.28
N LYS A 37 3.73 -6.02 8.44
CA LYS A 37 4.78 -5.01 8.19
C LYS A 37 5.70 -5.52 7.08
N LEU A 38 5.63 -4.89 5.92
CA LEU A 38 6.39 -5.22 4.71
C LEU A 38 7.07 -3.98 4.13
N ARG A 39 7.53 -3.07 4.99
CA ARG A 39 8.22 -1.83 4.60
C ARG A 39 9.56 -2.10 3.94
N GLY A 40 9.87 -1.43 2.83
CA GLY A 40 11.23 -1.40 2.29
C GLY A 40 11.72 -2.71 1.68
N LEU A 41 10.82 -3.57 1.21
CA LEU A 41 11.16 -4.91 0.71
C LEU A 41 11.23 -4.99 -0.82
N GLY A 42 11.17 -3.84 -1.53
CA GLY A 42 11.17 -3.83 -3.00
C GLY A 42 9.90 -4.41 -3.62
N ILE A 43 8.79 -4.47 -2.87
CA ILE A 43 7.54 -5.08 -3.34
C ILE A 43 6.96 -4.26 -4.49
N SER A 44 6.65 -4.90 -5.60
CA SER A 44 5.93 -4.28 -6.71
C SER A 44 4.59 -4.95 -6.98
N GLU A 45 4.44 -6.22 -6.59
CA GLU A 45 3.24 -7.01 -6.83
C GLU A 45 2.63 -7.52 -5.52
N LEU A 46 1.37 -7.14 -5.25
CA LEU A 46 0.67 -7.51 -4.03
C LEU A 46 0.19 -8.97 -3.98
N GLY A 47 0.25 -9.70 -5.09
CA GLY A 47 0.01 -11.15 -5.15
C GLY A 47 -1.20 -11.64 -4.36
N CYS A 48 -0.97 -12.58 -3.43
CA CYS A 48 -2.02 -13.20 -2.61
C CYS A 48 -2.42 -12.40 -1.37
N LEU A 49 -2.01 -11.12 -1.26
CA LEU A 49 -2.31 -10.30 -0.08
C LEU A 49 -3.81 -10.18 0.20
N GLY A 50 -4.65 -10.21 -0.84
CA GLY A 50 -6.11 -10.18 -0.71
C GLY A 50 -6.73 -11.39 0.03
N GLU A 51 -5.97 -12.47 0.23
CA GLU A 51 -6.42 -13.63 1.01
C GLU A 51 -6.37 -13.39 2.54
N CYS A 52 -5.73 -12.31 2.99
CA CYS A 52 -5.64 -11.96 4.41
C CYS A 52 -6.93 -11.23 4.87
N ALA A 53 -8.08 -11.90 4.82
CA ALA A 53 -9.40 -11.27 5.00
C ALA A 53 -9.58 -10.53 6.36
N SER A 54 -8.88 -10.97 7.41
CA SER A 54 -8.92 -10.35 8.74
C SER A 54 -7.87 -9.26 8.94
N LEU A 55 -7.11 -8.87 7.92
CA LEU A 55 -6.05 -7.89 8.05
C LEU A 55 -6.61 -6.52 8.44
N GLU A 56 -6.18 -6.00 9.58
CA GLU A 56 -6.62 -4.71 10.13
C GLU A 56 -5.55 -3.62 9.96
N TRP A 57 -4.27 -4.00 10.02
CA TRP A 57 -3.14 -3.07 9.98
C TRP A 57 -2.09 -3.52 8.96
N LEU A 58 -1.77 -2.66 7.99
CA LEU A 58 -0.85 -2.96 6.91
C LEU A 58 0.12 -1.81 6.64
N ASP A 59 1.42 -2.11 6.69
CA ASP A 59 2.49 -1.21 6.26
C ASP A 59 3.23 -1.77 5.05
N LEU A 60 3.06 -1.10 3.91
CA LEU A 60 3.70 -1.35 2.63
C LEU A 60 4.56 -0.16 2.19
N SER A 61 4.97 0.71 3.12
CA SER A 61 5.73 1.91 2.77
C SER A 61 7.13 1.61 2.21
N GLY A 62 7.66 2.51 1.38
CA GLY A 62 9.01 2.38 0.83
C GLY A 62 9.17 1.19 -0.13
N ASN A 63 8.15 0.88 -0.91
CA ASN A 63 8.17 -0.20 -1.89
C ASN A 63 8.04 0.38 -3.32
N ALA A 64 7.86 -0.48 -4.32
CA ALA A 64 7.72 -0.12 -5.73
C ALA A 64 6.31 -0.42 -6.28
N ILE A 65 5.29 -0.36 -5.41
CA ILE A 65 3.90 -0.75 -5.76
C ILE A 65 3.29 0.27 -6.71
N THR A 66 2.68 -0.23 -7.79
CA THR A 66 1.91 0.58 -8.76
C THR A 66 0.43 0.22 -8.78
N HIS A 67 0.07 -1.03 -8.47
CA HIS A 67 -1.29 -1.55 -8.53
C HIS A 67 -1.80 -2.05 -7.18
N LEU A 68 -3.00 -1.60 -6.79
CA LEU A 68 -3.62 -1.89 -5.49
C LEU A 68 -4.73 -2.95 -5.54
N GLY A 69 -4.93 -3.63 -6.68
CA GLY A 69 -6.06 -4.53 -6.91
C GLY A 69 -6.35 -5.51 -5.77
N PRO A 70 -5.36 -6.26 -5.25
CA PRO A 70 -5.57 -7.19 -4.14
C PRO A 70 -6.07 -6.55 -2.83
N LEU A 71 -5.88 -5.25 -2.61
CA LEU A 71 -6.35 -4.57 -1.40
C LEU A 71 -7.88 -4.45 -1.34
N ALA A 72 -8.57 -4.51 -2.49
CA ALA A 72 -10.04 -4.40 -2.54
C ALA A 72 -10.76 -5.54 -1.78
N ALA A 73 -10.07 -6.67 -1.55
CA ALA A 73 -10.58 -7.79 -0.77
C ALA A 73 -10.47 -7.57 0.76
N LEU A 74 -9.65 -6.62 1.22
CA LEU A 74 -9.33 -6.41 2.64
C LEU A 74 -10.38 -5.52 3.31
N LYS A 75 -11.58 -6.07 3.53
CA LYS A 75 -12.72 -5.33 4.10
C LYS A 75 -12.53 -4.91 5.55
N SER A 76 -11.70 -5.62 6.30
CA SER A 76 -11.39 -5.36 7.71
C SER A 76 -10.28 -4.32 7.90
N LEU A 77 -9.62 -3.89 6.83
CA LEU A 77 -8.44 -3.04 6.91
C LEU A 77 -8.80 -1.66 7.48
N ALA A 78 -8.23 -1.33 8.65
CA ALA A 78 -8.46 -0.08 9.35
C ALA A 78 -7.31 0.92 9.14
N VAL A 79 -6.06 0.43 9.07
CA VAL A 79 -4.88 1.27 8.93
C VAL A 79 -4.01 0.79 7.77
N LEU A 80 -3.73 1.70 6.83
CA LEU A 80 -2.94 1.42 5.64
C LEU A 80 -1.87 2.49 5.43
N ASN A 81 -0.62 2.05 5.38
CA ASN A 81 0.51 2.88 4.98
C ASN A 81 1.07 2.42 3.63
N LEU A 82 0.90 3.26 2.61
CA LEU A 82 1.40 3.09 1.25
C LEU A 82 2.40 4.19 0.86
N SER A 83 2.92 4.95 1.83
CA SER A 83 3.84 6.06 1.54
C SER A 83 5.13 5.60 0.85
N ALA A 84 5.73 6.49 0.03
CA ALA A 84 6.93 6.19 -0.76
C ALA A 84 6.75 4.93 -1.63
N ASN A 85 5.78 4.98 -2.53
CA ASN A 85 5.52 3.98 -3.57
C ASN A 85 5.34 4.69 -4.93
N ARG A 86 4.88 3.98 -5.96
CA ARG A 86 4.68 4.51 -7.32
C ARG A 86 3.21 4.45 -7.73
N ILE A 87 2.30 4.70 -6.79
CA ILE A 87 0.86 4.54 -6.99
C ILE A 87 0.31 5.76 -7.74
N CYS A 88 -0.44 5.50 -8.80
CA CYS A 88 -1.11 6.54 -9.60
C CYS A 88 -2.64 6.57 -9.42
N SER A 89 -3.23 5.51 -8.87
CA SER A 89 -4.67 5.39 -8.63
C SER A 89 -4.97 4.71 -7.30
N LEU A 90 -5.99 5.22 -6.61
CA LEU A 90 -6.49 4.69 -5.33
C LEU A 90 -7.82 3.95 -5.49
N GLU A 91 -8.31 3.74 -6.71
CA GLU A 91 -9.63 3.16 -6.99
C GLU A 91 -9.93 1.86 -6.19
N PRO A 92 -9.01 0.88 -6.07
CA PRO A 92 -9.26 -0.34 -5.31
C PRO A 92 -9.54 -0.11 -3.82
N LEU A 93 -9.09 1.02 -3.24
CA LEU A 93 -9.30 1.34 -1.82
C LEU A 93 -10.74 1.74 -1.50
N SER A 94 -11.56 2.07 -2.52
CA SER A 94 -12.99 2.34 -2.34
C SER A 94 -13.76 1.17 -1.71
N ALA A 95 -13.23 -0.04 -1.87
CA ALA A 95 -13.76 -1.26 -1.31
C ALA A 95 -13.35 -1.53 0.14
N CYS A 96 -12.37 -0.79 0.70
CA CYS A 96 -11.90 -0.95 2.08
C CYS A 96 -12.77 -0.15 3.06
N GLU A 97 -14.02 -0.58 3.27
CA GLU A 97 -15.05 0.17 4.01
C GLU A 97 -14.70 0.46 5.49
N SER A 98 -13.81 -0.34 6.08
CA SER A 98 -13.35 -0.17 7.47
C SER A 98 -12.18 0.80 7.62
N LEU A 99 -11.65 1.35 6.52
CA LEU A 99 -10.43 2.14 6.53
C LEU A 99 -10.61 3.45 7.30
N GLN A 100 -9.76 3.66 8.29
CA GLN A 100 -9.76 4.81 9.21
C GLN A 100 -8.55 5.72 9.00
N SER A 101 -7.39 5.13 8.70
CA SER A 101 -6.16 5.87 8.43
C SER A 101 -5.50 5.40 7.14
N LEU A 102 -5.27 6.36 6.25
CA LEU A 102 -4.58 6.14 4.98
C LEU A 102 -3.40 7.10 4.84
N ASN A 103 -2.22 6.55 4.57
CA ASN A 103 -1.05 7.33 4.18
C ASN A 103 -0.59 6.94 2.78
N VAL A 104 -0.65 7.88 1.84
CA VAL A 104 -0.18 7.72 0.45
C VAL A 104 0.85 8.80 0.10
N ALA A 105 1.48 9.42 1.10
CA ALA A 105 2.52 10.44 0.89
C ALA A 105 3.67 9.93 0.01
N GLY A 106 4.21 10.77 -0.87
CA GLY A 106 5.31 10.36 -1.77
C GLY A 106 4.89 9.31 -2.79
N ASN A 107 3.68 9.44 -3.35
CA ASN A 107 3.21 8.67 -4.50
C ASN A 107 2.99 9.58 -5.72
N LEU A 108 2.63 8.97 -6.85
CA LEU A 108 2.48 9.63 -8.15
C LEU A 108 1.01 9.91 -8.48
N LEU A 109 0.25 10.41 -7.49
CA LEU A 109 -1.16 10.75 -7.64
C LEU A 109 -1.29 12.04 -8.46
N GLY A 110 -1.26 11.88 -9.79
CA GLY A 110 -1.16 12.97 -10.77
C GLY A 110 -2.30 14.00 -10.73
N SER A 111 -3.42 13.73 -10.06
CA SER A 111 -4.52 14.69 -9.90
C SER A 111 -5.35 14.42 -8.64
N LEU A 112 -6.05 15.46 -8.18
CA LEU A 112 -7.00 15.34 -7.05
C LEU A 112 -8.21 14.45 -7.37
N GLN A 113 -8.52 14.21 -8.65
CA GLN A 113 -9.62 13.31 -9.04
C GLN A 113 -9.40 11.89 -8.54
N GLN A 114 -8.13 11.46 -8.37
CA GLN A 114 -7.80 10.15 -7.81
C GLN A 114 -8.26 9.96 -6.36
N LEU A 115 -8.60 11.04 -5.66
CA LEU A 115 -9.12 11.00 -4.29
C LEU A 115 -10.63 10.78 -4.25
N GLN A 116 -11.35 10.95 -5.37
CA GLN A 116 -12.82 10.84 -5.41
C GLN A 116 -13.32 9.46 -4.99
N CYS A 117 -12.56 8.39 -5.30
CA CYS A 117 -12.90 7.03 -4.88
C CYS A 117 -12.93 6.87 -3.34
N LEU A 118 -12.24 7.74 -2.60
CA LEU A 118 -12.22 7.72 -1.14
C LEU A 118 -13.45 8.40 -0.51
N ALA A 119 -14.24 9.13 -1.29
CA ALA A 119 -15.41 9.86 -0.78
C ALA A 119 -16.48 8.93 -0.17
N GLY A 120 -16.50 7.66 -0.57
CA GLY A 120 -17.39 6.63 0.01
C GLY A 120 -16.94 6.08 1.37
N LEU A 121 -15.69 6.34 1.79
CA LEU A 121 -15.10 5.77 3.00
C LEU A 121 -15.52 6.57 4.24
N ARG A 122 -16.68 6.23 4.79
CA ARG A 122 -17.31 6.96 5.91
C ARG A 122 -16.52 6.92 7.22
N ARG A 123 -15.61 5.97 7.38
CA ARG A 123 -14.79 5.80 8.58
C ARG A 123 -13.42 6.45 8.47
N LEU A 124 -13.08 7.03 7.31
CA LEU A 124 -11.76 7.61 7.08
C LEU A 124 -11.62 8.91 7.86
N GLU A 125 -10.80 8.87 8.91
CA GLU A 125 -10.56 10.00 9.82
C GLU A 125 -9.23 10.70 9.53
N SER A 126 -8.26 9.97 8.97
CA SER A 126 -6.91 10.47 8.74
C SER A 126 -6.43 10.13 7.34
N LEU A 127 -6.10 11.16 6.55
CA LEU A 127 -5.53 11.03 5.22
C LEU A 127 -4.24 11.85 5.10
N ARG A 128 -3.14 11.19 4.73
CA ARG A 128 -1.83 11.83 4.50
C ARG A 128 -1.45 11.75 3.03
N LEU A 129 -1.23 12.92 2.41
CA LEU A 129 -0.97 13.12 0.98
C LEU A 129 0.30 13.96 0.70
N PHE A 130 1.15 14.20 1.70
CA PHE A 130 2.31 15.09 1.54
C PHE A 130 3.27 14.55 0.46
N ALA A 131 3.89 15.45 -0.31
CA ALA A 131 4.81 15.11 -1.39
C ALA A 131 4.21 14.20 -2.48
N CYS A 132 2.89 14.21 -2.68
CA CYS A 132 2.31 13.67 -3.91
C CYS A 132 2.51 14.67 -5.06
N GLU A 133 2.98 14.21 -6.22
CA GLU A 133 3.02 15.02 -7.44
C GLU A 133 1.62 15.20 -8.02
N ILE A 134 0.86 16.15 -7.46
CA ILE A 134 -0.48 16.50 -7.94
C ILE A 134 -0.32 17.58 -9.00
N ASN A 135 -0.63 17.26 -10.25
CA ASN A 135 -0.62 18.24 -11.32
C ASN A 135 -1.88 19.13 -11.22
N VAL A 136 -1.68 20.39 -10.84
CA VAL A 136 -2.76 21.38 -10.68
C VAL A 136 -3.24 21.99 -11.99
N SER A 137 -2.63 21.64 -13.13
CA SER A 137 -3.03 22.17 -14.45
C SER A 137 -4.32 21.58 -15.03
N SER A 138 -5.00 20.68 -14.29
CA SER A 138 -6.23 20.00 -14.72
C SER A 138 -7.44 20.28 -13.82
N LEU A 139 -7.39 21.38 -13.05
CA LEU A 139 -8.54 21.93 -12.32
C LEU A 139 -9.39 22.82 -13.22
#